data_AF-A0A0W8DTV8-F1
#
_entry.id   AF-A0A0W8DTV8-F1
#
_cell.length_a   1.000
_cell.length_b   1.000
_cell.length_c   1.000
_cell.angle_alpha   90.00
_cell.angle_beta   90.00
_cell.angle_gamma   90.00
#
_symmetry.space_group_name_H-M   'P 1'
#
loop_
_entity.id
_entity.type
_entity.pdbx_description
1 polymer ?
#
loop_
_entity_poly.entity_id
_entity_poly.type
_entity_poly.pdbx_seq_one_letter_code
_entity_poly.pdbx_strand_id
1 'polypeptide(L)'
;MGLGPALSDEEEGRIKGLYEAGCSEREIERRVGRSRGAISRVLFGSERERKKPGPAAALTDREVRLLLRTAAKGDYSARQLKSELCLSASVRTIQRVLAGVDWLVYTKMNNSLPLSAEDKVAREEWAWARIFNTDAAGSWDAIIFSDEKKWNLDGPDGFQTYWRTFASRFDGRSVDRLVADP
;
A
#
# COMPACT_ATOMS: atom_id res chain seq x y z
N MET A 1 -6.97 19.24 37.34
CA MET A 1 -6.63 20.47 36.60
C MET A 1 -5.89 20.08 35.34
N GLY A 2 -6.37 20.50 34.17
CA GLY A 2 -5.73 20.17 32.89
C GLY A 2 -4.37 20.85 32.74
N LEU A 3 -3.46 20.26 31.96
CA LEU A 3 -2.22 20.90 31.55
C LEU A 3 -2.57 22.13 30.70
N GLY A 4 -1.99 23.28 31.02
CA GLY A 4 -2.11 24.49 30.22
C GLY A 4 -1.45 24.35 28.84
N PRO A 5 -1.66 25.31 27.92
CA PRO A 5 -1.06 25.29 26.59
C PRO A 5 0.47 25.21 26.67
N ALA A 6 1.08 24.58 25.66
CA ALA A 6 2.53 24.54 25.51
C ALA A 6 3.14 25.95 25.50
N LEU A 7 4.41 26.06 25.87
CA LEU A 7 5.15 27.31 25.72
C LEU A 7 5.39 27.57 24.23
N SER A 8 5.18 28.81 23.81
CA SER A 8 5.60 29.30 22.50
C SER A 8 7.12 29.50 22.47
N ASP A 9 7.73 29.35 21.30
CA ASP A 9 9.15 29.63 21.07
C ASP A 9 9.52 31.06 21.52
N GLU A 10 8.61 32.02 21.33
CA GLU A 10 8.79 33.41 21.78
C GLU A 10 8.82 33.54 23.31
N GLU A 11 7.96 32.78 24.00
CA GLU A 11 7.92 32.75 25.47
C GLU A 11 9.17 32.09 26.04
N GLU A 12 9.64 31.01 25.41
CA GLU A 12 10.89 30.35 25.80
C GLU A 12 12.09 31.29 25.61
N GLY A 13 12.17 32.00 24.49
CA GLY A 13 13.19 33.01 24.25
C GLY A 13 13.16 34.13 25.29
N ARG A 14 11.97 34.62 25.66
CA ARG A 14 11.80 35.65 26.70
C ARG A 14 12.24 35.17 28.09
N ILE A 15 11.95 33.91 28.43
CA ILE A 15 12.40 33.29 29.69
C ILE A 15 13.93 33.21 29.74
N LYS A 16 14.57 32.72 28.67
CA LYS A 16 16.03 32.61 28.57
C LYS A 16 16.69 33.99 28.69
N GLY A 17 16.21 34.99 27.94
CA GLY A 17 16.76 36.35 27.98
C GLY A 17 16.61 37.05 29.35
N LEU A 18 15.48 36.86 30.04
CA LEU A 18 15.30 37.42 31.39
C LEU A 18 16.22 36.76 32.42
N TYR A 19 16.48 35.46 32.28
CA TYR A 19 17.40 34.74 33.15
C TYR A 19 18.86 35.17 32.92
N GLU A 20 19.28 35.33 31.67
CA GLU A 20 20.59 35.88 31.30
C GLU A 20 20.80 37.30 31.83
N ALA A 21 19.74 38.11 31.89
CA ALA A 21 19.74 39.44 32.51
C ALA A 21 19.78 39.41 34.06
N GLY A 22 19.90 38.23 34.68
CA GLY A 22 20.01 38.06 36.14
C GLY A 22 18.67 38.09 36.90
N CYS A 23 17.52 38.02 36.22
CA CYS A 23 16.23 37.98 36.90
C CYS A 23 16.01 36.64 37.61
N SER A 24 15.50 36.67 38.85
CA SER A 24 15.14 35.46 39.58
C SER A 24 13.91 34.76 38.96
N GLU A 25 13.76 33.45 39.15
CA GLU A 25 12.59 32.68 38.64
C GLU A 25 11.24 33.29 39.05
N ARG A 26 11.14 33.83 40.28
CA ARG A 26 9.91 34.48 40.78
C ARG A 26 9.59 35.77 40.05
N GLU A 27 10.62 36.46 39.58
CA GLU A 27 10.45 37.67 38.77
C GLU A 27 10.08 37.34 37.33
N ILE A 28 10.68 36.27 36.78
CA ILE A 28 10.31 35.73 35.47
C ILE A 28 8.85 35.24 35.48
N GLU A 29 8.42 34.55 36.54
CA GLU A 29 7.03 34.13 36.73
C GLU A 29 6.05 35.31 36.70
N ARG A 30 6.36 36.40 37.41
CA ARG A 30 5.53 37.61 37.40
C ARG A 30 5.49 38.31 36.04
N ARG A 31 6.59 38.31 35.28
CA ARG A 31 6.69 38.97 33.97
C ARG A 31 6.09 38.16 32.83
N VAL A 32 6.23 36.84 32.86
CA VAL A 32 5.81 35.92 31.79
C VAL A 32 4.46 35.27 32.09
N GLY A 33 4.02 35.25 33.36
CA GLY A 33 2.74 34.67 33.76
C GLY A 33 2.68 33.13 33.66
N ARG A 34 3.84 32.48 33.62
CA ARG A 34 3.98 31.01 33.51
C ARG A 34 4.48 30.43 34.83
N SER A 35 4.05 29.21 35.14
CA SER A 35 4.40 28.56 36.41
C SER A 35 5.90 28.35 36.56
N ARG A 36 6.41 28.40 37.79
CA ARG A 36 7.85 28.15 38.09
C ARG A 36 8.35 26.82 37.52
N GLY A 37 7.52 25.78 37.52
CA GLY A 37 7.89 24.47 36.94
C GLY A 37 8.08 24.51 35.41
N ALA A 38 7.33 25.35 34.70
CA ALA A 38 7.53 25.56 33.27
C ALA A 38 8.83 26.35 33.01
N ILE A 39 9.08 27.41 33.79
CA ILE A 39 10.31 28.21 33.72
C ILE A 39 11.55 27.35 34.01
N SER A 40 11.52 26.59 35.10
CA SER A 40 12.61 25.68 35.49
C SER A 40 12.88 24.62 34.42
N ARG A 41 11.84 24.14 33.72
CA ARG A 41 11.98 23.21 32.60
C ARG A 41 12.66 23.85 31.38
N VAL A 42 12.41 25.12 31.09
CA VAL A 42 13.08 25.84 29.99
C VAL A 42 14.56 26.11 30.32
N LEU A 43 14.86 26.49 31.56
CA LEU A 43 16.21 26.88 31.97
C LEU A 43 17.13 25.70 32.26
N PHE A 44 16.60 24.64 32.88
CA PHE A 44 17.39 23.52 33.39
C PHE A 44 16.91 22.16 32.85
N GLY A 45 15.82 22.12 32.08
CA GLY A 45 15.35 20.89 31.48
C GLY A 45 16.29 20.44 30.37
N SER A 46 16.58 19.14 30.32
CA SER A 46 17.15 18.55 29.10
C SER A 46 16.05 18.42 28.06
N GLU A 47 16.32 18.91 26.85
CA GLU A 47 15.45 18.75 25.69
C GLU A 47 15.38 17.27 25.35
N ARG A 48 14.36 16.59 25.87
CA ARG A 48 14.05 15.21 25.52
C ARG A 48 12.77 15.26 24.72
N GLU A 49 12.89 15.26 23.40
CA GLU A 49 11.77 15.00 22.50
C GLU A 49 11.21 13.61 22.77
N ARG A 50 10.38 13.50 23.79
CA ARG A 50 9.61 12.29 24.05
C ARG A 50 8.37 12.37 23.17
N LYS A 51 8.47 11.79 21.98
CA LYS A 51 7.30 11.53 21.15
C LYS A 51 6.30 10.78 22.02
N LYS A 52 5.10 11.33 22.16
CA LYS A 52 4.02 10.63 22.86
C LYS A 52 3.80 9.30 22.12
N PRO A 53 3.85 8.16 22.81
CA PRO A 53 3.54 6.89 22.16
C PRO A 53 2.15 7.00 21.56
N GLY A 54 2.04 6.62 20.29
CA GLY A 54 0.76 6.58 19.61
C GLY A 54 -0.14 5.51 20.21
N PRO A 55 -1.41 5.45 19.76
CA PRO A 55 -2.30 4.35 20.09
C PRO A 55 -1.68 2.99 19.74
N ALA A 56 -2.03 1.96 20.51
CA ALA A 56 -1.61 0.60 20.21
C ALA A 56 -2.01 0.20 18.78
N ALA A 57 -1.11 -0.48 18.08
CA ALA A 57 -1.38 -0.95 16.73
C ALA A 57 -2.54 -1.97 16.73
N ALA A 58 -3.39 -1.90 15.71
CA ALA A 58 -4.53 -2.81 15.55
C ALA A 58 -4.12 -4.25 15.16
N LEU A 59 -2.88 -4.44 14.72
CA LEU A 59 -2.29 -5.73 14.40
C LEU A 59 -1.01 -5.90 15.20
N THR A 60 -0.79 -7.11 15.70
CA THR A 60 0.46 -7.50 16.33
C THR A 60 1.55 -7.71 15.28
N ASP A 61 2.82 -7.59 15.68
CA ASP A 61 3.95 -7.85 14.78
C ASP A 61 3.92 -9.26 14.18
N ARG A 62 3.38 -10.24 14.92
CA ARG A 62 3.25 -11.63 14.44
C ARG A 62 2.22 -11.72 13.32
N GLU A 63 1.07 -11.08 13.47
CA GLU A 63 0.03 -11.03 12.45
C GLU A 63 0.51 -10.30 11.21
N VAL A 64 1.22 -9.18 11.36
CA VAL A 64 1.82 -8.44 10.25
C VAL A 64 2.78 -9.33 9.45
N ARG A 65 3.68 -10.04 10.13
CA ARG A 65 4.61 -10.97 9.46
C ARG A 65 3.89 -12.10 8.73
N LEU A 66 2.84 -12.67 9.33
CA LEU A 66 2.06 -13.73 8.71
C LEU A 66 1.34 -13.22 7.46
N LEU A 67 0.69 -12.06 7.57
CA LEU A 67 -0.02 -11.37 6.49
C LEU A 67 0.90 -11.03 5.31
N LEU A 68 2.10 -10.53 5.59
CA LEU A 68 3.06 -10.22 4.53
C LEU A 68 3.54 -11.49 3.81
N ARG A 69 3.79 -12.58 4.55
CA ARG A 69 4.23 -13.86 3.97
C ARG A 69 3.15 -14.49 3.10
N THR A 70 1.89 -14.41 3.49
CA THR A 70 0.78 -14.98 2.70
C THR A 70 0.45 -14.09 1.50
N ALA A 71 0.47 -12.76 1.67
CA ALA A 71 0.32 -11.81 0.56
C ALA A 71 1.43 -11.97 -0.50
N ALA A 72 2.65 -12.29 -0.09
CA ALA A 72 3.78 -12.52 -1.00
C ALA A 72 3.54 -13.67 -2.01
N LYS A 73 2.64 -14.60 -1.72
CA LYS A 73 2.28 -15.70 -2.65
C LYS A 73 1.50 -15.20 -3.87
N GLY A 74 0.72 -14.12 -3.70
CA GLY A 74 -0.06 -13.50 -4.77
C GLY A 74 -1.46 -14.07 -5.00
N ASP A 75 -1.89 -15.06 -4.22
CA ASP A 75 -3.14 -15.79 -4.47
C ASP A 75 -4.39 -15.13 -3.84
N TYR A 76 -4.21 -14.10 -3.01
CA TYR A 76 -5.30 -13.55 -2.18
C TYR A 76 -5.42 -12.02 -2.27
N SER A 77 -6.66 -11.55 -2.35
CA SER A 77 -7.01 -10.15 -2.13
C SER A 77 -6.93 -9.77 -0.64
N ALA A 78 -6.87 -8.47 -0.32
CA ALA A 78 -6.86 -7.99 1.06
C ALA A 78 -8.09 -8.44 1.88
N ARG A 79 -9.25 -8.61 1.23
CA ARG A 79 -10.47 -9.11 1.88
C ARG A 79 -10.36 -10.60 2.16
N GLN A 80 -9.86 -11.39 1.22
CA GLN A 80 -9.61 -12.83 1.42
C GLN A 80 -8.53 -13.06 2.49
N LEU A 81 -7.47 -12.26 2.51
CA LEU A 81 -6.45 -12.32 3.57
C LEU A 81 -7.02 -12.06 4.96
N LYS A 82 -8.02 -11.17 5.08
CA LYS A 82 -8.71 -10.92 6.35
C LYS A 82 -9.45 -12.18 6.83
N SER A 83 -10.23 -12.81 5.95
CA SER A 83 -11.01 -14.01 6.30
C SER A 83 -10.12 -15.22 6.55
N GLU A 84 -9.12 -15.45 5.70
CA GLU A 84 -8.21 -16.59 5.77
C GLU A 84 -7.36 -16.58 7.04
N LEU A 85 -6.88 -15.40 7.43
CA LEU A 85 -6.04 -15.23 8.62
C LEU A 85 -6.83 -14.85 9.87
N CYS A 86 -8.17 -14.82 9.78
CA CYS A 86 -9.08 -14.46 10.87
C CYS A 86 -8.68 -13.14 11.59
N LEU A 87 -8.24 -12.13 10.84
CA LEU A 87 -7.75 -10.88 11.42
C LEU A 87 -8.90 -9.98 11.89
N SER A 88 -8.79 -9.47 13.11
CA SER A 88 -9.76 -8.54 13.69
C SER A 88 -9.72 -7.15 13.04
N ALA A 89 -8.59 -6.78 12.42
CA ALA A 89 -8.39 -5.49 11.80
C ALA A 89 -9.29 -5.24 10.58
N SER A 90 -9.49 -3.96 10.25
CA SER A 90 -10.23 -3.57 9.05
C SER A 90 -9.47 -3.94 7.77
N VAL A 91 -10.20 -4.18 6.68
CA VAL A 91 -9.59 -4.40 5.35
C VAL A 91 -8.71 -3.22 4.95
N ARG A 92 -9.10 -1.99 5.31
CA ARG A 92 -8.31 -0.79 5.04
C ARG A 92 -6.97 -0.79 5.79
N THR A 93 -6.95 -1.29 7.02
CA THR A 93 -5.72 -1.45 7.82
C THR A 93 -4.77 -2.43 7.14
N ILE A 94 -5.29 -3.58 6.71
CA ILE A 94 -4.53 -4.60 5.96
C ILE A 94 -3.92 -3.98 4.69
N GLN A 95 -4.71 -3.24 3.91
CA GLN A 95 -4.21 -2.56 2.71
C GLN A 95 -3.10 -1.54 3.02
N ARG A 96 -3.19 -0.80 4.13
CA ARG A 96 -2.11 0.13 4.54
C ARG A 96 -0.83 -0.61 4.90
N VAL A 97 -0.94 -1.75 5.59
CA VAL A 97 0.22 -2.58 5.93
C VAL A 97 0.88 -3.12 4.66
N LEU A 98 0.10 -3.64 3.72
CA LEU A 98 0.62 -4.15 2.44
C LEU A 98 1.28 -3.04 1.60
N ALA A 99 0.66 -1.87 1.54
CA ALA A 99 1.17 -0.71 0.80
C ALA A 99 2.41 -0.06 1.44
N GLY A 100 2.62 -0.25 2.74
CA GLY A 100 3.75 0.33 3.47
C GLY A 100 5.06 -0.45 3.32
N VAL A 101 5.08 -1.49 2.48
CA VAL A 101 6.22 -2.39 2.32
C VAL A 101 6.80 -2.26 0.92
N ASP A 102 8.10 -1.97 0.84
CA ASP A 102 8.78 -1.62 -0.41
C ASP A 102 8.89 -2.77 -1.42
N TRP A 103 8.79 -4.02 -0.96
CA TRP A 103 8.98 -5.21 -1.80
C TRP A 103 7.67 -5.83 -2.32
N LEU A 104 6.51 -5.29 -1.90
CA LEU A 104 5.19 -5.69 -2.40
C LEU A 104 4.63 -4.64 -3.34
N VAL A 105 4.21 -5.06 -4.53
CA VAL A 105 3.60 -4.18 -5.52
C VAL A 105 2.18 -4.66 -5.80
N TYR A 106 1.25 -3.72 -5.76
CA TYR A 106 -0.11 -3.94 -6.22
C TYR A 106 -0.17 -3.74 -7.73
N THR A 107 -0.36 -4.82 -8.48
CA THR A 107 -0.36 -4.78 -9.95
C THR A 107 -1.59 -5.46 -10.52
N LYS A 108 -1.94 -5.08 -11.76
CA LYS A 108 -2.92 -5.81 -12.56
C LYS A 108 -2.34 -7.17 -12.97
N MET A 109 -3.18 -8.19 -12.96
CA MET A 109 -2.88 -9.49 -13.53
C MET A 109 -2.69 -9.36 -15.04
N ASN A 110 -1.66 -10.04 -15.55
CA ASN A 110 -1.48 -10.20 -16.97
C ASN A 110 -2.34 -11.38 -17.42
N ASN A 111 -3.54 -11.09 -17.96
CA ASN A 111 -4.49 -12.09 -18.44
C ASN A 111 -4.15 -12.63 -19.84
N SER A 112 -2.91 -12.48 -20.31
CA SER A 112 -2.50 -13.21 -21.50
C SER A 112 -2.41 -14.69 -21.17
N LEU A 113 -3.19 -15.52 -21.88
CA LEU A 113 -2.91 -16.95 -21.94
C LEU A 113 -1.44 -17.13 -22.37
N PRO A 114 -0.69 -18.04 -21.73
CA PRO A 114 0.68 -18.32 -22.14
C PRO A 114 0.64 -18.92 -23.55
N LEU A 115 1.15 -18.17 -24.53
CA LEU A 115 1.36 -18.66 -25.89
C LEU A 115 2.54 -19.63 -25.88
N SER A 116 2.29 -20.89 -26.27
CA SER A 116 3.37 -21.85 -26.50
C SER A 116 4.22 -21.40 -27.70
N ALA A 117 5.40 -22.01 -27.86
CA ALA A 117 6.23 -21.75 -29.05
C ALA A 117 5.52 -22.17 -30.33
N GLU A 118 4.78 -23.28 -30.29
CA GLU A 118 3.99 -23.82 -31.40
C GLU A 118 2.84 -22.87 -31.78
N ASP A 119 2.12 -22.33 -30.79
CA ASP A 119 1.06 -21.35 -31.03
C ASP A 119 1.58 -20.10 -31.75
N LYS A 120 2.79 -19.66 -31.42
CA LYS A 120 3.40 -18.49 -32.07
C LYS A 120 3.69 -18.76 -33.54
N VAL A 121 4.26 -19.92 -33.85
CA VAL A 121 4.55 -20.33 -35.23
C VAL A 121 3.25 -20.47 -36.02
N ALA A 122 2.25 -21.18 -35.48
CA ALA A 122 0.96 -21.35 -36.15
C ALA A 122 0.25 -20.02 -36.43
N ARG A 123 0.31 -19.06 -35.48
CA ARG A 123 -0.25 -17.72 -35.68
C ARG A 123 0.51 -16.92 -36.74
N GLU A 124 1.83 -17.06 -36.79
CA GLU A 124 2.67 -16.40 -37.79
C GLU A 124 2.41 -16.97 -39.19
N GLU A 125 2.37 -18.29 -39.33
CA GLU A 125 2.04 -18.97 -40.60
C GLU A 125 0.65 -18.59 -41.10
N TRP A 126 -0.35 -18.55 -40.21
CA TRP A 126 -1.70 -18.09 -40.57
C TRP A 126 -1.70 -16.64 -41.05
N ALA A 127 -0.97 -15.75 -40.38
CA ALA A 127 -0.86 -14.35 -40.77
C ALA A 127 -0.21 -14.19 -42.15
N TRP A 128 0.90 -14.90 -42.39
CA TRP A 128 1.55 -14.89 -43.70
C TRP A 128 0.65 -15.44 -44.80
N ALA A 129 0.01 -16.59 -44.57
CA ALA A 129 -0.94 -17.18 -45.51
C ALA A 129 -2.09 -16.20 -45.82
N ARG A 130 -2.60 -15.47 -44.81
CA ARG A 130 -3.70 -14.52 -44.99
C ARG A 130 -3.28 -13.26 -45.74
N ILE A 131 -2.04 -12.77 -45.55
CA ILE A 131 -1.51 -11.62 -46.28
C ILE A 131 -1.29 -11.98 -47.76
N PHE A 132 -0.66 -13.13 -48.04
CA PHE A 132 -0.27 -13.51 -49.40
C PHE A 132 -1.37 -14.23 -50.19
N ASN A 133 -2.40 -14.74 -49.53
CA ASN A 133 -3.48 -15.49 -50.17
C ASN A 133 -4.83 -14.74 -50.06
N THR A 134 -4.81 -13.46 -50.42
CA THR A 134 -5.99 -12.58 -50.39
C THR A 134 -7.09 -13.05 -51.35
N ASP A 135 -6.72 -13.85 -52.36
CA ASP A 135 -7.62 -14.27 -53.44
C ASP A 135 -8.34 -15.59 -53.13
N ALA A 136 -7.71 -16.54 -52.44
CA ALA A 136 -8.29 -17.87 -52.17
C ALA A 136 -9.22 -17.91 -50.95
N ALA A 137 -9.05 -17.00 -49.99
CA ALA A 137 -9.86 -16.92 -48.77
C ALA A 137 -10.90 -15.78 -48.79
N GLY A 138 -11.16 -15.23 -49.99
CA GLY A 138 -12.04 -14.09 -50.26
C GLY A 138 -11.39 -12.74 -49.96
N SER A 139 -11.78 -11.70 -50.72
CA SER A 139 -11.43 -10.31 -50.42
C SER A 139 -11.71 -10.01 -48.95
N TRP A 140 -10.91 -9.13 -48.34
CA TRP A 140 -11.19 -8.62 -46.99
C TRP A 140 -12.63 -8.08 -46.85
N ASP A 141 -13.21 -7.59 -47.96
CA ASP A 141 -14.57 -7.07 -48.05
C ASP A 141 -15.66 -8.14 -47.85
N ALA A 142 -15.33 -9.42 -48.00
CA ALA A 142 -16.27 -10.54 -47.85
C ALA A 142 -16.24 -11.19 -46.46
N ILE A 143 -15.29 -10.80 -45.60
CA ILE A 143 -15.10 -11.43 -44.29
C ILE A 143 -16.02 -10.75 -43.26
N ILE A 144 -16.87 -11.54 -42.61
CA ILE A 144 -17.64 -11.10 -41.45
C ILE A 144 -16.98 -11.72 -40.21
N PHE A 145 -16.49 -10.86 -39.31
CA PHE A 145 -16.00 -11.31 -38.01
C PHE A 145 -17.16 -11.36 -37.02
N SER A 146 -17.34 -12.52 -36.40
CA SER A 146 -18.25 -12.71 -35.27
C SER A 146 -17.46 -13.29 -34.10
N ASP A 147 -17.61 -12.70 -32.93
CA ASP A 147 -17.08 -13.23 -31.68
C ASP A 147 -18.14 -13.07 -30.59
N GLU A 148 -18.14 -13.99 -29.63
CA GLU A 148 -19.08 -13.98 -28.52
C GLU A 148 -18.40 -13.36 -27.30
N LYS A 149 -18.88 -12.17 -26.92
CA LYS A 149 -18.44 -11.51 -25.69
C LYS A 149 -19.48 -11.68 -24.60
N LYS A 150 -19.08 -12.23 -23.46
CA LYS A 150 -19.88 -12.21 -22.24
C LYS A 150 -19.89 -10.79 -21.65
N TRP A 151 -21.07 -10.24 -21.43
CA TRP A 151 -21.27 -8.95 -20.75
C TRP A 151 -21.82 -9.21 -19.35
N ASN A 152 -21.00 -9.01 -18.32
CA ASN A 152 -21.46 -9.07 -16.93
C ASN A 152 -21.95 -7.68 -16.49
N LEU A 153 -23.14 -7.60 -15.86
CA LEU A 153 -23.75 -6.36 -15.39
C LEU A 153 -23.08 -5.78 -14.12
N ASP A 154 -22.24 -6.57 -13.44
CA ASP A 154 -21.65 -6.23 -12.14
C ASP A 154 -20.25 -5.58 -12.21
N GLY A 155 -19.82 -5.14 -13.40
CA GLY A 155 -18.54 -4.46 -13.60
C GLY A 155 -17.48 -5.33 -14.28
N PRO A 156 -16.29 -4.75 -14.55
CA PRO A 156 -15.34 -5.30 -15.51
C PRO A 156 -14.86 -6.72 -15.16
N ASP A 157 -14.96 -7.60 -16.14
CA ASP A 157 -14.57 -9.00 -16.06
C ASP A 157 -13.05 -9.12 -15.98
N GLY A 158 -12.53 -9.61 -14.85
CA GLY A 158 -11.20 -10.21 -14.80
C GLY A 158 -9.97 -9.29 -14.70
N PHE A 159 -10.08 -7.96 -14.55
CA PHE A 159 -8.88 -7.13 -14.22
C PHE A 159 -8.50 -7.25 -12.74
N GLN A 160 -8.28 -8.50 -12.29
CA GLN A 160 -7.90 -8.79 -10.91
C GLN A 160 -6.54 -8.14 -10.64
N THR A 161 -6.54 -7.26 -9.65
CA THR A 161 -5.34 -6.64 -9.10
C THR A 161 -4.93 -7.39 -7.85
N TYR A 162 -3.68 -7.80 -7.78
CA TYR A 162 -3.14 -8.60 -6.68
C TYR A 162 -1.81 -8.03 -6.20
N TRP A 163 -1.42 -8.44 -4.99
CA TRP A 163 -0.12 -8.09 -4.41
C TRP A 163 0.91 -9.11 -4.85
N ARG A 164 2.03 -8.67 -5.43
CA ARG A 164 3.14 -9.57 -5.80
C ARG A 164 4.47 -9.04 -5.29
N THR A 165 5.43 -9.93 -5.13
CA THR A 165 6.81 -9.56 -4.78
C THR A 165 7.58 -9.04 -6.00
N PHE A 166 8.57 -8.17 -5.78
CA PHE A 166 9.45 -7.68 -6.85
C PHE A 166 10.35 -8.78 -7.46
N ALA A 167 10.64 -9.84 -6.69
CA ALA A 167 11.64 -10.85 -7.03
C ALA A 167 11.11 -12.04 -7.85
N SER A 168 9.82 -12.12 -8.15
CA SER A 168 9.29 -13.17 -9.03
C SER A 168 9.51 -12.78 -10.49
N ARG A 169 10.54 -13.39 -11.09
CA ARG A 169 10.52 -13.75 -12.51
C ARG A 169 9.11 -14.26 -12.83
N PHE A 170 8.57 -13.75 -13.93
CA PHE A 170 7.31 -14.16 -14.51
C PHE A 170 7.40 -15.66 -14.86
N ASP A 171 7.14 -16.52 -13.89
CA ASP A 171 7.04 -17.96 -14.07
C ASP A 171 5.55 -18.25 -14.24
N GLY A 172 5.17 -18.70 -15.43
CA GLY A 172 3.78 -18.90 -15.86
C GLY A 172 2.99 -19.97 -15.10
N ARG A 173 3.42 -20.34 -13.88
CA ARG A 173 2.88 -21.42 -13.06
C ARG A 173 1.73 -21.01 -12.13
N SER A 174 1.27 -19.76 -12.17
CA SER A 174 0.16 -19.30 -11.33
C SER A 174 -1.23 -19.43 -11.99
N VAL A 175 -1.30 -19.80 -13.28
CA VAL A 175 -2.60 -19.90 -14.00
C VAL A 175 -3.25 -21.28 -13.86
N ASP A 176 -2.48 -22.33 -13.55
CA ASP A 176 -2.96 -23.72 -13.60
C ASP A 176 -3.68 -24.23 -12.32
N ARG A 177 -3.82 -23.41 -11.27
CA ARG A 177 -4.38 -23.88 -9.98
C ARG A 177 -5.76 -23.35 -9.60
N LEU A 178 -6.41 -22.56 -10.45
CA LEU A 178 -7.75 -22.03 -10.16
C LEU A 178 -8.87 -22.65 -11.01
N VAL A 179 -8.61 -23.74 -11.72
CA VAL A 179 -9.62 -24.47 -12.54
C VAL A 179 -10.01 -25.83 -11.92
N ALA A 180 -9.53 -26.16 -10.72
CA ALA A 180 -9.95 -27.36 -10.03
C ALA A 180 -10.47 -27.01 -8.64
N ASP A 181 -11.77 -26.73 -8.54
CA ASP A 181 -12.66 -27.35 -7.57
C ASP A 181 -14.13 -27.14 -8.03
N PRO A 182 -15.01 -28.14 -7.85
CA PRO A 182 -16.36 -28.21 -8.42
C PRO A 182 -17.38 -27.23 -7.81
#